data_AF-A0A223ZCK4-F1
#
_entry.id   AF-A0A223ZCK4-F1
#
_cell.length_a   1.000
_cell.length_b   1.000
_cell.length_c   1.000
_cell.angle_alpha   90.00
_cell.angle_beta   90.00
_cell.angle_gamma   90.00
#
_symmetry.space_group_name_H-M   'P 1'
#
loop_
_entity.id
_entity.type
_entity.pdbx_description
1 polymer ?
#
loop_
_entity_poly.entity_id
_entity_poly.type
_entity_poly.pdbx_seq_one_letter_code
_entity_poly.pdbx_strand_id
1 'polypeptide(L)'
;HIMANVTPGMVVGVTTEVIAGEGLILTAGGIDSHIHFICPQQVYVALASGVTNFIGGGTRAAVGTCAATCTPGRFHLQMMLEATDELPMNFGFTGKGNSSKPEGLVEQIEAGAIGLKL
;
A
#
# COMPACT_ATOMS: atom_id res chain seq x y z
N HIS A 1 17.51 -28.63 -24.66
CA HIS A 1 17.90 -27.22 -24.45
C HIS A 1 19.28 -27.00 -25.05
N ILE A 2 19.50 -25.91 -25.80
CA ILE A 2 20.80 -25.62 -26.46
C ILE A 2 21.75 -24.78 -25.59
N MET A 3 21.23 -24.08 -24.58
CA MET A 3 22.01 -23.35 -23.58
C MET A 3 22.28 -24.24 -22.37
N ALA A 4 23.50 -24.18 -21.83
CA ALA A 4 23.86 -24.85 -20.58
C ALA A 4 23.26 -24.09 -19.38
N ASN A 5 22.93 -24.82 -18.30
CA ASN A 5 22.57 -24.28 -16.99
C ASN A 5 21.39 -23.29 -16.95
N VAL A 6 20.37 -23.49 -17.79
CA VAL A 6 19.11 -22.76 -17.65
C VAL A 6 18.45 -23.14 -16.31
N THR A 7 18.18 -22.17 -15.44
CA THR A 7 17.53 -22.37 -14.14
C THR A 7 16.17 -23.04 -14.31
N PRO A 8 15.83 -24.09 -13.55
CA PRO A 8 14.50 -24.68 -13.54
C PRO A 8 13.41 -23.62 -13.30
N GLY A 9 12.39 -23.58 -14.16
CA GLY A 9 11.32 -22.57 -14.10
C GLY A 9 11.60 -21.26 -14.85
N MET A 10 12.76 -21.09 -15.48
CA MET A 10 13.13 -19.87 -16.23
C MET A 10 13.26 -20.11 -17.75
N VAL A 11 12.40 -20.95 -18.33
CA VAL A 11 12.38 -21.18 -19.78
C VAL A 11 11.65 -20.03 -20.47
N VAL A 12 12.29 -19.38 -21.45
CA VAL A 12 11.65 -18.43 -22.36
C VAL A 12 10.99 -19.21 -23.50
N GLY A 13 9.67 -19.10 -23.64
CA GLY A 13 8.87 -19.81 -24.64
C GLY A 13 7.99 -18.87 -25.46
N VAL A 14 7.05 -19.46 -26.21
CA VAL A 14 6.16 -18.70 -27.13
C VAL A 14 5.15 -17.79 -26.42
N THR A 15 5.01 -17.90 -25.10
CA THR A 15 4.10 -17.12 -24.25
C THR A 15 4.84 -16.27 -23.21
N THR A 16 6.13 -15.99 -23.43
CA THR A 16 6.96 -15.22 -22.48
C THR A 16 7.15 -13.80 -23.00
N GLU A 17 6.69 -12.81 -22.23
CA GLU A 17 7.03 -11.39 -22.46
C GLU A 17 8.45 -11.08 -21.97
N VAL A 18 9.11 -10.09 -22.58
CA VAL A 18 10.49 -9.73 -22.27
C VAL A 18 10.60 -8.23 -21.98
N ILE A 19 11.16 -7.91 -20.81
CA ILE A 19 11.59 -6.55 -20.46
C ILE A 19 13.12 -6.51 -20.48
N ALA A 20 13.69 -5.66 -21.33
CA ALA A 20 15.14 -5.46 -21.45
C ALA A 20 15.68 -4.73 -20.21
N GLY A 21 16.70 -5.30 -19.57
CA GLY A 21 17.27 -4.80 -18.30
C GLY A 21 18.77 -4.50 -18.40
N GLU A 22 19.40 -4.72 -19.56
CA GLU A 22 20.81 -4.49 -19.75
C GLU A 22 21.19 -3.01 -19.55
N GLY A 23 22.21 -2.77 -18.73
CA GLY A 23 22.64 -1.41 -18.38
C GLY A 23 21.74 -0.67 -17.39
N LEU A 24 20.67 -1.29 -16.89
CA LEU A 24 19.76 -0.71 -15.91
C LEU A 24 19.98 -1.28 -14.51
N ILE A 25 19.51 -0.55 -13.50
CA ILE A 25 19.42 -1.04 -12.11
C ILE A 25 17.95 -1.35 -11.83
N LEU A 26 17.70 -2.57 -11.38
CA LEU A 26 16.39 -2.99 -10.88
C LEU A 26 16.42 -3.05 -9.36
N THR A 27 15.48 -2.36 -8.72
CA THR A 27 15.25 -2.44 -7.27
C THR A 27 13.85 -3.00 -6.99
N ALA A 28 13.62 -3.42 -5.74
CA ALA A 28 12.25 -3.54 -5.27
C ALA A 28 11.56 -2.17 -5.32
N GLY A 29 10.22 -2.17 -5.43
CA GLY A 29 9.44 -0.96 -5.24
C GLY A 29 9.50 -0.50 -3.77
N GLY A 30 9.50 0.81 -3.56
CA GLY A 30 9.54 1.40 -2.22
C GLY A 30 8.29 1.08 -1.40
N ILE A 31 8.50 0.96 -0.09
CA ILE A 31 7.44 0.84 0.91
C ILE A 31 7.49 2.09 1.79
N ASP A 32 6.47 2.94 1.68
CA ASP A 32 6.29 4.08 2.57
C ASP A 32 5.25 3.72 3.63
N SER A 33 5.71 3.65 4.88
CA SER A 33 4.89 3.23 6.03
C SER A 33 4.43 4.38 6.92
N HIS A 34 4.51 5.63 6.46
CA HIS A 34 4.04 6.80 7.21
C HIS A 34 3.16 7.70 6.33
N ILE A 35 2.16 7.12 5.67
CA ILE A 35 1.30 7.85 4.75
C ILE A 35 0.11 8.48 5.46
N HIS A 36 -0.05 9.78 5.25
CA HIS A 36 -1.30 10.47 5.52
C HIS A 36 -2.15 10.44 4.25
N PHE A 37 -3.31 9.80 4.28
CA PHE A 37 -4.20 9.72 3.10
C PHE A 37 -5.02 11.02 2.91
N ILE A 38 -4.33 12.11 2.59
CA ILE A 38 -4.91 13.46 2.48
C ILE A 38 -5.61 13.65 1.13
N CYS A 39 -4.98 13.21 0.05
CA CYS A 39 -5.51 13.36 -1.31
C CYS A 39 -5.06 12.21 -2.22
N PRO A 40 -5.86 11.82 -3.24
CA PRO A 40 -5.49 10.74 -4.15
C PRO A 40 -4.28 11.08 -5.04
N GLN A 41 -3.99 12.36 -5.27
CA GLN A 41 -2.89 12.80 -6.14
C GLN A 41 -1.51 12.29 -5.67
N GLN A 42 -1.36 12.02 -4.36
CA GLN A 42 -0.11 11.53 -3.80
C GLN A 42 0.31 10.16 -4.35
N VAL A 43 -0.64 9.34 -4.84
CA VAL A 43 -0.37 8.04 -5.49
C VAL A 43 0.49 8.22 -6.74
N TYR A 44 0.17 9.20 -7.58
CA TYR A 44 0.94 9.46 -8.80
C TYR A 44 2.35 9.96 -8.50
N VAL A 45 2.49 10.78 -7.45
CA VAL A 45 3.81 11.27 -7.01
C VAL A 45 4.68 10.12 -6.47
N ALA A 46 4.08 9.20 -5.72
CA ALA A 46 4.79 8.03 -5.18
C ALA A 46 5.21 7.03 -6.27
N LEU A 47 4.34 6.74 -7.23
CA LEU A 47 4.70 5.88 -8.36
C LEU A 47 5.86 6.47 -9.17
N ALA A 48 5.84 7.78 -9.42
CA ALA A 48 6.92 8.47 -10.12
C ALA A 48 8.26 8.45 -9.35
N SER A 49 8.23 8.30 -8.02
CA SER A 49 9.43 8.17 -7.19
C SER A 49 9.85 6.72 -6.92
N GLY A 50 9.13 5.74 -7.48
CA GLY A 50 9.42 4.31 -7.31
C GLY A 50 8.80 3.67 -6.07
N VAL A 51 7.92 4.37 -5.34
CA VAL A 51 7.13 3.81 -4.23
C VAL A 51 5.91 3.07 -4.78
N THR A 52 5.70 1.86 -4.29
CA THR A 52 4.63 0.95 -4.77
C THR A 52 3.69 0.48 -3.66
N ASN A 53 4.04 0.75 -2.39
CA ASN A 53 3.25 0.37 -1.23
C ASN A 53 3.06 1.59 -0.32
N PHE A 54 1.81 1.84 0.06
CA PHE A 54 1.44 2.83 1.05
C PHE A 54 0.86 2.16 2.30
N ILE A 55 1.46 2.44 3.46
CA ILE A 55 0.90 2.08 4.76
C ILE A 55 0.74 3.34 5.60
N GLY A 56 -0.45 3.54 6.15
CA GLY A 56 -0.78 4.71 6.96
C GLY A 56 -2.27 4.89 7.14
N GLY A 57 -2.76 6.10 7.34
CA GLY A 57 -4.19 6.31 7.64
C GLY A 57 -4.69 7.70 7.25
N GLY A 58 -5.99 7.83 7.08
CA GLY A 58 -6.63 9.08 6.72
C GLY A 58 -7.98 8.93 6.06
N THR A 59 -8.76 10.01 6.10
CA THR A 59 -10.07 10.13 5.47
C THR A 59 -10.14 11.41 4.65
N ARG A 60 -9.19 11.57 3.71
CA ARG A 60 -8.97 12.80 2.92
C ARG A 60 -8.54 13.98 3.80
N ALA A 61 -8.65 15.20 3.28
CA ALA A 61 -8.21 16.46 3.91
C ALA A 61 -9.01 16.89 5.16
N ALA A 62 -9.40 15.95 6.02
CA ALA A 62 -9.90 16.23 7.35
C ALA A 62 -8.73 16.58 8.29
N VAL A 63 -8.97 17.47 9.26
CA VAL A 63 -7.96 17.92 10.24
C VAL A 63 -7.26 16.75 10.94
N GLY A 64 -8.02 15.69 11.27
CA GLY A 64 -7.46 14.48 11.88
C GLY A 64 -6.44 13.79 10.97
N THR A 65 -6.73 13.62 9.68
CA THR A 65 -5.80 13.04 8.71
C THR A 65 -4.55 13.90 8.54
N CYS A 66 -4.70 15.22 8.49
CA CYS A 66 -3.55 16.12 8.33
C CYS A 66 -2.59 16.06 9.54
N ALA A 67 -3.08 15.63 10.71
CA ALA A 67 -2.29 15.50 11.92
C ALA A 67 -1.79 14.08 12.20
N ALA A 68 -2.57 13.06 11.86
CA ALA A 68 -2.28 11.67 12.23
C ALA A 68 -2.68 10.69 11.13
N THR A 69 -1.84 9.67 10.94
CA THR A 69 -2.06 8.53 10.06
C THR A 69 -3.12 7.57 10.63
N CYS A 70 -4.36 8.04 10.75
CA CYS A 70 -5.47 7.28 11.33
C CYS A 70 -6.68 7.30 10.40
N THR A 71 -7.19 6.12 10.05
CA THR A 71 -8.52 5.93 9.42
C THR A 71 -9.48 5.43 10.51
N PRO A 72 -10.23 6.33 11.18
CA PRO A 72 -10.92 5.98 12.42
C PRO A 72 -12.27 5.28 12.17
N GLY A 73 -12.41 4.07 12.73
CA GLY A 73 -13.68 3.33 12.78
C GLY A 73 -14.02 2.55 11.50
N ARG A 74 -15.01 1.65 11.62
CA ARG A 74 -15.38 0.69 10.57
C ARG A 74 -15.80 1.34 9.26
N PHE A 75 -16.65 2.36 9.33
CA PHE A 75 -17.17 3.04 8.13
C PHE A 75 -16.05 3.63 7.28
N HIS A 76 -15.12 4.38 7.89
CA HIS A 76 -14.05 5.01 7.14
C HIS A 76 -13.05 4.01 6.57
N LEU A 77 -12.78 2.90 7.27
CA LEU A 77 -11.94 1.83 6.74
C LEU A 77 -12.55 1.21 5.49
N GLN A 78 -13.84 0.87 5.54
CA GLN A 78 -14.56 0.36 4.37
C GLN A 78 -14.50 1.35 3.20
N MET A 79 -14.83 2.64 3.44
CA MET A 79 -14.81 3.65 2.39
C MET A 79 -13.42 3.85 1.77
N MET A 80 -12.36 3.78 2.58
CA MET A 80 -11.00 3.93 2.08
C MET A 80 -10.52 2.71 1.30
N LEU A 81 -10.88 1.50 1.72
CA LEU A 81 -10.63 0.27 0.96
C LEU A 81 -11.28 0.36 -0.42
N GLU A 82 -12.58 0.68 -0.47
CA GLU A 82 -13.33 0.87 -1.72
C GLU A 82 -12.73 1.99 -2.59
N ALA A 83 -12.34 3.12 -1.98
CA ALA A 83 -11.78 4.26 -2.70
C ALA A 83 -10.40 3.98 -3.33
N THR A 84 -9.70 2.93 -2.91
CA THR A 84 -8.38 2.57 -3.42
C THR A 84 -8.36 1.34 -4.33
N ASP A 85 -9.50 0.68 -4.54
CA ASP A 85 -9.58 -0.62 -5.23
C ASP A 85 -9.11 -0.57 -6.69
N GLU A 86 -9.27 0.59 -7.34
CA GLU A 86 -8.85 0.80 -8.73
C GLU A 86 -7.45 1.44 -8.87
N LEU A 87 -6.76 1.72 -7.76
CA LEU A 87 -5.45 2.38 -7.79
C LEU A 87 -4.32 1.36 -7.94
N PRO A 88 -3.32 1.61 -8.82
CA PRO A 88 -2.28 0.64 -9.14
C PRO A 88 -1.14 0.63 -8.10
N MET A 89 -1.48 0.47 -6.82
CA MET A 89 -0.54 0.37 -5.70
C MET A 89 -1.07 -0.61 -4.65
N ASN A 90 -0.19 -1.04 -3.76
CA ASN A 90 -0.60 -1.78 -2.57
C ASN A 90 -0.93 -0.81 -1.43
N PHE A 91 -2.00 -1.10 -0.67
CA PHE A 91 -2.48 -0.25 0.42
C PHE A 91 -2.61 -1.01 1.73
N GLY A 92 -2.27 -0.33 2.82
CA GLY A 92 -2.51 -0.77 4.19
C GLY A 92 -3.00 0.39 5.05
N PHE A 93 -4.15 0.22 5.70
CA PHE A 93 -4.76 1.27 6.51
C PHE A 93 -4.54 1.04 8.01
N THR A 94 -4.16 2.08 8.73
CA THR A 94 -3.99 2.09 10.19
C THR A 94 -5.16 2.79 10.85
N GLY A 95 -5.77 2.13 11.84
CA GLY A 95 -6.79 2.71 12.70
C GLY A 95 -6.23 3.66 13.75
N LYS A 96 -7.10 4.28 14.53
CA LYS A 96 -6.73 5.08 15.70
C LYS A 96 -6.48 4.17 16.89
N GLY A 97 -5.25 4.19 17.41
CA GLY A 97 -4.80 3.42 18.56
C GLY A 97 -5.03 4.10 19.91
N ASN A 98 -5.38 5.38 19.92
CA ASN A 98 -5.57 6.13 21.17
C ASN A 98 -6.91 5.79 21.83
N SER A 99 -6.88 4.82 22.75
CA SER A 99 -8.01 4.42 23.57
C SER A 99 -7.51 3.82 24.90
N SER A 100 -8.24 4.07 25.99
CA SER A 100 -8.03 3.39 27.27
C SER A 100 -8.80 2.07 27.40
N LYS A 101 -9.52 1.67 26.35
CA LYS A 101 -10.42 0.52 26.31
C LYS A 101 -10.29 -0.24 24.97
N PRO A 102 -10.31 -1.59 24.96
CA PRO A 102 -9.95 -2.37 23.79
C PRO A 102 -11.04 -2.45 22.71
N GLU A 103 -12.32 -2.23 23.04
CA GLU A 103 -13.45 -2.57 22.17
C GLU A 103 -13.40 -1.80 20.84
N GLY A 104 -13.13 -0.49 20.90
CA GLY A 104 -12.97 0.34 19.69
C GLY A 104 -11.68 0.07 18.91
N LEU A 105 -10.67 -0.57 19.52
CA LEU A 105 -9.46 -0.98 18.81
C LEU A 105 -9.71 -2.23 17.98
N VAL A 106 -10.37 -3.23 18.58
CA VAL A 106 -10.72 -4.50 17.94
C VAL A 106 -11.66 -4.27 16.75
N GLU A 107 -12.67 -3.40 16.90
CA GLU A 107 -13.61 -3.09 15.81
C GLU A 107 -12.89 -2.60 14.53
N GLN A 108 -11.84 -1.79 14.69
CA GLN A 108 -11.09 -1.25 13.55
C GLN A 108 -10.26 -2.35 12.87
N ILE A 109 -9.65 -3.25 13.63
CA ILE A 109 -8.91 -4.38 13.08
C ILE A 109 -9.85 -5.30 12.30
N GLU A 110 -11.01 -5.64 12.86
CA GLU A 110 -12.04 -6.45 12.18
C GLU A 110 -12.58 -5.78 10.91
N ALA A 111 -12.57 -4.44 10.86
CA ALA A 111 -12.99 -3.67 9.70
C ALA A 111 -11.92 -3.56 8.60
N GLY A 112 -10.72 -4.11 8.79
CA GLY A 112 -9.66 -4.14 7.79
C GLY A 112 -8.45 -3.25 8.09
N ALA A 113 -8.34 -2.66 9.29
CA ALA A 113 -7.09 -2.02 9.68
C ALA A 113 -5.98 -3.06 9.88
N ILE A 114 -4.80 -2.82 9.31
CA ILE A 114 -3.62 -3.69 9.44
C ILE A 114 -2.70 -3.29 10.60
N GLY A 115 -3.03 -2.19 11.28
CA GLY A 115 -2.27 -1.64 12.39
C GLY A 115 -3.00 -0.48 13.04
N LEU A 116 -2.43 0.07 14.11
CA LEU A 116 -2.98 1.19 14.87
C LEU A 116 -1.92 2.26 15.09
N LYS A 117 -2.31 3.53 14.97
CA LYS A 117 -1.46 4.69 15.26
C LYS A 117 -1.87 5.34 16.57
N LEU A 118 -0.91 5.47 17.49
CA LEU A 118 -1.00 6.32 18.68
C LEU A 118 -0.52 7.74 18.37
#